data_AF-A0A1F4HEJ7-F1
#
_entry.id   AF-A0A1F4HEJ7-F1
#
_cell.length_a   1.000
_cell.length_b   1.000
_cell.length_c   1.000
_cell.angle_alpha   90.00
_cell.angle_beta   90.00
_cell.angle_gamma   90.00
#
_symmetry.space_group_name_H-M   'P 1'
#
loop_
_entity.id
_entity.type
_entity.pdbx_description
1 polymer ?
#
loop_
_entity_poly.entity_id
_entity_poly.type
_entity_poly.pdbx_seq_one_letter_code
_entity_poly.pdbx_strand_id
1 'polypeptide(L)' 'MANREDSPDAIDWSLTTWEGARREQLRRWSQLPLDRIVLALEEMQELSDWLSRPMEGSGSEKLPGS' A
#
# COMPACT_ATOMS: atom_id res chain seq x y z
N MET A 1 6.24 34.33 19.47
CA MET A 1 4.92 33.65 19.48
C MET A 1 5.10 32.37 18.70
N ALA A 2 4.93 31.20 19.33
CA ALA A 2 5.03 29.93 18.61
C ALA A 2 3.83 29.82 17.65
N ASN A 3 4.10 29.55 16.36
CA ASN A 3 3.05 29.37 15.37
C ASN A 3 2.29 28.07 15.73
N ARG A 4 0.96 28.13 15.76
CA ARG A 4 0.10 27.02 16.23
C ARG A 4 0.21 25.76 15.32
N GLU A 5 0.86 25.92 14.18
CA GLU A 5 1.17 24.91 13.18
C GLU A 5 2.39 24.04 13.53
N ASP A 6 3.27 24.48 14.45
CA ASP A 6 4.48 23.72 14.86
C ASP A 6 4.21 22.70 15.98
N SER A 7 2.94 22.45 16.33
CA SER A 7 2.61 21.39 17.28
C SER A 7 2.91 20.03 16.65
N PRO A 8 3.62 19.11 17.33
CA PRO A 8 3.87 17.75 16.80
C PRO A 8 2.57 16.97 16.56
N ASP A 9 1.45 17.41 17.15
CA ASP A 9 0.11 16.85 16.97
C ASP A 9 -0.75 17.60 15.94
N ALA A 10 -0.20 18.61 15.25
CA ALA A 10 -0.92 19.31 14.19
C ALA A 10 -1.05 18.41 12.96
N ILE A 11 -2.29 18.21 12.50
CA ILE A 11 -2.55 17.44 11.28
C ILE A 11 -2.05 18.26 10.07
N ASP A 12 -1.06 17.72 9.35
CA ASP A 12 -0.62 18.27 8.07
C ASP A 12 -1.63 17.92 6.96
N TRP A 13 -2.53 18.86 6.69
CA TRP A 13 -3.54 18.74 5.64
C TRP A 13 -2.96 18.69 4.22
N SER A 14 -1.69 19.03 4.01
CA SER A 14 -1.07 18.88 2.68
C SER A 14 -0.94 17.40 2.28
N LEU A 15 -0.76 16.51 3.26
CA LEU A 15 -0.64 15.06 3.07
C LEU A 15 -1.96 14.37 2.70
N THR A 16 -3.10 15.05 2.88
CA THR A 16 -4.42 14.49 2.53
C THR A 16 -4.79 14.71 1.06
N THR A 17 -3.85 15.16 0.24
CA THR A 17 -3.99 15.28 -1.22
C THR A 17 -3.18 14.18 -1.90
N TRP A 18 -3.57 13.80 -3.14
CA TRP A 18 -2.81 12.79 -3.89
C TRP A 18 -1.35 13.22 -4.13
N GLU A 19 -1.13 14.46 -4.59
CA GLU A 19 0.22 14.99 -4.82
C GLU A 19 1.04 15.07 -3.54
N GLY A 20 0.43 15.51 -2.43
CA GLY A 20 1.09 15.58 -1.14
C GLY A 20 1.49 14.21 -0.61
N ALA A 21 0.56 13.25 -0.62
CA ALA A 21 0.82 11.87 -0.22
C ALA A 21 1.91 11.23 -1.10
N ARG A 22 1.87 11.43 -2.42
CA ARG A 22 2.87 10.92 -3.36
C ARG A 22 4.26 11.46 -3.06
N ARG A 23 4.41 12.78 -2.88
CA ARG A 23 5.71 13.39 -2.55
C ARG A 23 6.25 12.91 -1.23
N GLU A 24 5.40 12.84 -0.20
CA GLU A 24 5.78 12.38 1.13
C GLU A 24 6.18 10.90 1.11
N GLN A 25 5.48 10.07 0.35
CA GLN A 25 5.84 8.67 0.17
C GLN A 25 7.24 8.54 -0.47
N LEU A 26 7.52 9.28 -1.54
CA LEU A 26 8.86 9.29 -2.15
C LEU A 26 9.95 9.77 -1.17
N ARG A 27 9.66 10.81 -0.37
CA ARG A 27 10.58 11.32 0.66
C ARG A 27 10.87 10.27 1.73
N ARG A 28 9.86 9.52 2.18
CA ARG A 28 10.05 8.44 3.17
C ARG A 28 10.82 7.27 2.57
N TRP A 29 10.50 6.89 1.33
CA TRP A 29 11.17 5.80 0.63
C TRP A 29 12.66 6.09 0.38
N SER A 30 13.01 7.34 0.04
CA SER A 30 14.42 7.72 -0.15
C SER A 30 15.25 7.70 1.14
N GLN A 31 14.60 7.67 2.30
CA GLN A 31 15.25 7.57 3.61
C GLN A 31 15.39 6.13 4.11
N LEU A 32 14.82 5.14 3.40
CA LEU A 32 14.93 3.75 3.78
C LEU A 32 16.24 3.12 3.27
N PRO A 33 16.86 2.24 4.07
CA PRO A 33 17.92 1.36 3.59
C PRO A 33 17.46 0.47 2.42
N LEU A 34 18.39 0.15 1.51
CA LEU A 34 18.08 -0.63 0.30
C LEU A 34 17.47 -2.01 0.63
N ASP A 35 17.98 -2.69 1.66
CA ASP A 35 17.46 -3.98 2.13
C ASP A 35 15.98 -3.89 2.55
N ARG A 36 15.58 -2.78 3.17
CA ARG A 36 14.17 -2.54 3.54
C ARG A 36 13.28 -2.27 2.33
N ILE A 37 13.80 -1.56 1.33
CA ILE A 37 13.08 -1.32 0.08
C ILE A 37 12.87 -2.65 -0.66
N VAL A 38 13.92 -3.47 -0.77
CA VAL A 38 13.83 -4.78 -1.43
C VAL A 38 12.82 -5.69 -0.74
N LEU A 39 12.92 -5.82 0.59
CA LEU A 39 11.98 -6.64 1.37
C LEU A 39 10.52 -6.21 1.16
N ALA A 40 10.25 -4.91 1.19
CA ALA A 40 8.89 -4.40 0.97
C ALA A 40 8.37 -4.71 -0.44
N LEU A 41 9.23 -4.67 -1.46
CA LEU A 41 8.85 -5.02 -2.83
C LEU A 41 8.58 -6.52 -2.99
N GLU A 42 9.35 -7.37 -2.30
CA GLU A 42 9.12 -8.83 -2.28
C GLU A 42 7.78 -9.17 -1.60
N GLU A 43 7.49 -8.57 -0.44
CA GLU A 43 6.19 -8.73 0.25
C GLU A 43 5.00 -8.25 -0.62
N MET A 44 5.18 -7.14 -1.36
CA MET A 44 4.17 -6.66 -2.30
C MET A 44 3.94 -7.63 -3.47
N GLN A 45 5.00 -8.28 -3.96
CA GLN A 45 4.89 -9.30 -5.00
C GLN A 45 4.12 -10.52 -4.49
N GLU A 46 4.43 -11.01 -3.29
CA GLU A 46 3.71 -12.12 -2.66
C GLU A 46 2.21 -11.83 -2.50
N LEU A 47 1.89 -10.61 -2.07
CA LEU A 47 0.50 -10.16 -1.95
C LEU A 47 -0.19 -10.12 -3.32
N SER A 48 0.48 -9.60 -4.35
CA SER A 48 -0.02 -9.56 -5.72
C SER A 48 -0.31 -10.97 -6.25
N ASP A 49 0.60 -11.91 -6.00
CA ASP A 49 0.45 -13.30 -6.42
C ASP A 49 -0.73 -13.96 -5.68
N TRP A 50 -0.90 -13.69 -4.39
CA TRP A 50 -2.05 -14.17 -3.62
C TRP A 50 -3.37 -13.63 -4.16
N LEU A 51 -3.47 -12.31 -4.42
CA LEU A 51 -4.66 -11.67 -4.96
C LEU A 51 -5.00 -12.11 -6.39
N SER A 52 -3.98 -12.47 -7.18
CA SER A 52 -4.14 -12.87 -8.58
C SER A 52 -4.56 -14.33 -8.74
N ARG A 53 -4.52 -15.13 -7.66
CA ARG A 53 -4.99 -16.51 -7.70
C ARG A 53 -6.50 -16.54 -7.95
N PRO A 54 -6.99 -17.26 -8.97
CA PRO A 54 -8.42 -17.48 -9.12
C PRO A 54 -8.92 -18.22 -7.88
N MET A 55 -10.06 -17.79 -7.35
CA MET A 55 -10.77 -18.52 -6.30
C MET A 55 -11.19 -19.88 -6.84
N GLU A 56 -10.36 -20.91 -6.68
CA GLU A 56 -10.72 -22.31 -6.97
C GLU A 56 -11.80 -22.74 -5.98
N GLY A 57 -13.07 -22.49 -6.32
CA GLY A 57 -14.18 -22.87 -5.44
C GLY A 57 -15.57 -22.32 -5.77
N SER A 58 -15.87 -21.91 -7.00
CA SER A 58 -17.24 -21.54 -7.38
C SER A 58 -17.60 -22.01 -8.78
N GLY A 59 -18.27 -23.18 -8.86
CA GLY A 59 -19.15 -23.51 -9.99
C GLY A 59 -18.66 -24.62 -10.93
N SER A 60 -18.63 -25.86 -10.46
CA SER A 60 -18.65 -27.02 -11.35
C SER A 60 -19.44 -28.19 -10.75
N GLU A 61 -20.72 -27.96 -10.46
CA GLU A 61 -21.68 -29.06 -10.37
C GLU A 61 -22.19 -29.35 -11.79
N LYS A 62 -21.42 -30.11 -12.57
CA LYS A 62 -21.95 -30.77 -13.76
C LYS A 62 -22.87 -31.89 -13.29
N LEU A 63 -24.18 -31.68 -13.38
CA LEU A 63 -25.15 -32.76 -13.25
C LEU A 63 -24.94 -33.77 -14.39
N PRO A 64 -24.73 -35.07 -14.09
CA PRO A 64 -24.63 -36.08 -15.12
C PRO A 64 -26.02 -36.48 -15.62
N GLY A 65 -26.21 -36.43 -16.94
CA GLY A 65 -27.31 -37.10 -17.64
C GLY A 65 -28.52 -36.23 -17.97
N SER A 66 -28.65 -35.88 -19.25
CA SER A 66 -29.92 -35.69 -19.93
C SER A 66 -29.77 -36.19 -21.35
#